data_AF-A0A1J3DGK5-F1
#
_entry.id   AF-A0A1J3DGK5-F1
#
_cell.length_a   1.000
_cell.length_b   1.000
_cell.length_c   1.000
_cell.angle_alpha   90.00
_cell.angle_beta   90.00
_cell.angle_gamma   90.00
#
_symmetry.space_group_name_H-M   'P 1'
#
loop_
_entity.id
_entity.type
_entity.pdbx_description
1 polymer ?
#
loop_
_entity_poly.entity_id
_entity_poly.type
_entity_poly.pdbx_seq_one_letter_code
_entity_poly.pdbx_strand_id
1 'polypeptide(L)'
;YTFMPNMSYFEFLPVGEGNDTIVDLVNVKLDRYYELVVTNFSGLHRYRVGDVLQVTGFYNNAPQFRFVRRQNVVLSVYLEATTEEDLLEAVTRATQLLKPSGLM
;
A
#
# COMPACT_ATOMS: atom_id res chain seq x y z
N TYR A 1 7.57 6.47 -11.11
CA TYR A 1 7.66 7.90 -10.74
C TYR A 1 8.76 8.09 -9.70
N THR A 2 9.24 9.32 -9.50
CA THR A 2 10.33 9.64 -8.57
C THR A 2 9.77 10.47 -7.43
N PHE A 3 10.12 10.17 -6.17
CA PHE A 3 9.76 11.06 -5.07
C PHE A 3 10.59 12.34 -5.10
N MET A 4 9.95 13.46 -4.72
CA MET A 4 10.62 14.73 -4.51
C MET A 4 11.04 14.82 -3.05
N PRO A 5 12.34 14.77 -2.70
CA PRO A 5 12.80 14.63 -1.30
C PRO A 5 12.40 15.79 -0.38
N ASN A 6 11.97 16.92 -0.94
CA ASN A 6 11.52 18.09 -0.19
C ASN A 6 10.04 18.04 0.23
N MET A 7 9.25 17.07 -0.26
CA MET A 7 7.82 16.99 0.05
C MET A 7 7.54 16.47 1.47
N SER A 8 8.31 15.47 1.92
CA SER A 8 8.19 14.82 3.23
C SER A 8 9.44 13.98 3.50
N TYR A 9 9.59 13.48 4.72
CA TYR A 9 10.58 12.44 5.00
C TYR A 9 9.98 11.07 4.67
N PHE A 10 10.68 10.31 3.82
CA PHE A 10 10.22 9.03 3.29
C PHE A 10 11.07 7.87 3.81
N GLU A 11 10.39 6.92 4.42
CA GLU A 11 10.91 5.67 4.96
C GLU A 11 10.21 4.48 4.27
N PHE A 12 10.85 3.31 4.30
CA PHE A 12 10.42 2.15 3.54
C PHE A 12 10.55 0.87 4.37
N LEU A 13 9.45 0.12 4.50
CA LEU A 13 9.43 -1.18 5.16
C LEU A 13 9.52 -2.30 4.10
N PRO A 14 10.53 -3.18 4.12
CA PRO A 14 10.65 -4.27 3.14
C PRO A 14 9.43 -5.21 3.18
N VAL A 15 8.92 -5.61 2.02
CA VAL A 15 7.81 -6.57 1.92
C VAL A 15 8.36 -7.97 1.64
N GLY A 16 7.99 -8.95 2.46
CA GLY A 16 8.30 -10.38 2.24
C GLY A 16 9.67 -10.84 2.77
N GLU A 17 10.52 -9.93 3.23
CA GLU A 17 11.70 -10.27 4.01
C GLU A 17 11.30 -10.17 5.48
N GLY A 18 11.48 -11.23 6.29
CA GLY A 18 11.14 -11.25 7.73
C GLY A 18 12.03 -10.34 8.59
N ASN A 19 12.52 -9.26 8.00
CA ASN A 19 13.36 -8.25 8.59
C ASN A 19 12.59 -6.92 8.54
N ASP A 20 11.93 -6.58 9.65
CA ASP A 20 11.12 -5.36 9.81
C ASP A 20 11.98 -4.09 9.98
N THR A 21 13.21 -4.10 9.46
CA THR A 21 14.10 -2.95 9.56
C THR A 21 13.70 -1.93 8.50
N ILE A 22 13.14 -0.82 8.96
CA ILE A 22 12.81 0.33 8.11
C ILE A 22 14.10 0.90 7.51
N VAL A 23 14.06 1.26 6.23
CA VAL A 23 15.17 1.87 5.49
C VAL A 23 14.80 3.25 4.97
N ASP A 24 15.80 4.14 4.91
CA ASP A 24 15.61 5.48 4.34
C ASP A 24 15.49 5.45 2.82
N LEU A 25 14.96 6.54 2.24
CA LEU A 25 14.81 6.72 0.80
C LEU A 25 16.05 6.35 -0.03
N VAL A 26 17.25 6.71 0.42
CA VAL A 26 18.49 6.45 -0.33
C VAL A 26 19.01 5.01 -0.21
N ASN A 27 18.46 4.23 0.71
CA ASN A 27 18.93 2.88 1.04
C ASN A 27 18.04 1.77 0.45
N VAL A 28 17.02 2.13 -0.33
CA VAL A 28 16.17 1.17 -1.05
C VAL A 28 16.97 0.45 -2.14
N LYS A 29 16.63 -0.80 -2.42
CA LYS A 29 17.34 -1.65 -3.39
C LYS A 29 16.50 -1.88 -4.64
N LEU A 30 17.17 -1.95 -5.79
CA LEU A 30 16.54 -2.23 -7.09
C LEU A 30 15.76 -3.56 -7.04
N ASP A 31 14.63 -3.59 -7.75
CA ASP A 31 13.72 -4.73 -7.89
C ASP A 31 13.11 -5.25 -6.57
N ARG A 32 13.29 -4.53 -5.46
CA ARG A 32 12.65 -4.84 -4.18
C ARG A 32 11.35 -4.09 -3.99
N TYR A 33 10.51 -4.68 -3.14
CA TYR A 33 9.19 -4.19 -2.77
C TYR A 33 9.21 -3.62 -1.37
N TYR A 34 8.61 -2.45 -1.21
CA TYR A 34 8.57 -1.73 0.06
C TYR A 34 7.19 -1.15 0.29
N GLU A 35 6.77 -1.11 1.54
CA GLU A 35 5.67 -0.29 1.99
C GLU A 35 6.15 1.11 2.34
N LEU A 36 5.41 2.12 1.90
CA LEU A 36 5.72 3.52 2.12
C LEU A 36 5.36 3.99 3.54
N VAL A 37 6.32 4.60 4.21
CA VAL A 37 6.18 5.26 5.51
C VAL A 37 6.53 6.74 5.38
N VAL A 38 5.67 7.63 5.89
CA VAL A 38 5.78 9.08 5.69
C VAL A 38 5.80 9.82 7.02
N THR A 39 6.74 10.77 7.14
CA THR A 39 6.67 11.85 8.14
C THR A 39 6.51 13.19 7.43
N ASN A 40 5.46 13.96 7.75
CA ASN A 40 5.11 15.20 7.03
C ASN A 40 4.97 16.42 7.95
N PHE A 41 4.84 17.60 7.33
CA PHE A 41 4.70 18.89 8.03
C PHE A 41 3.36 19.08 8.75
N SER A 42 2.37 18.21 8.50
CA SER A 42 1.04 18.26 9.11
C SER A 42 0.93 17.40 10.38
N GLY A 43 2.04 16.84 10.87
CA GLY A 43 2.09 16.09 12.13
C GLY A 43 1.89 14.58 12.00
N LEU A 44 1.90 14.02 10.78
CA LEU A 44 2.04 12.58 10.62
C LEU A 44 3.50 12.20 10.88
N HIS A 45 3.73 11.26 11.80
CA HIS A 45 5.04 10.77 12.18
C HIS A 45 5.14 9.27 11.94
N ARG A 46 6.05 8.85 11.07
CA ARG A 46 6.25 7.45 10.63
C ARG A 46 4.93 6.75 10.29
N TYR A 47 4.05 7.45 9.59
CA TYR A 47 2.74 6.96 9.22
C TYR A 47 2.85 5.98 8.06
N ARG A 48 2.31 4.76 8.25
CA ARG A 48 2.22 3.73 7.21
C ARG A 48 1.12 4.09 6.23
N VAL A 49 1.49 4.39 4.99
CA VAL A 49 0.53 4.77 3.94
C VAL A 49 -0.27 3.56 3.45
N GLY A 50 0.29 2.36 3.59
CA GLY A 50 -0.27 1.11 3.08
C GLY A 50 0.02 0.85 1.59
N ASP A 51 0.66 1.78 0.88
CA ASP A 51 1.02 1.58 -0.52
C ASP A 51 2.29 0.72 -0.62
N VAL A 52 2.26 -0.28 -1.51
CA VAL A 52 3.41 -1.13 -1.86
C VAL A 52 4.00 -0.66 -3.17
N LEU A 53 5.31 -0.37 -3.14
CA LEU A 53 6.08 0.19 -4.23
C LEU A 53 7.22 -0.74 -4.60
N GLN A 54 7.47 -0.90 -5.89
CA GLN A 54 8.66 -1.57 -6.41
C GLN A 54 9.69 -0.54 -6.86
N VAL A 55 10.95 -0.67 -6.43
CA VAL A 55 12.04 0.15 -6.97
C VAL A 55 12.38 -0.34 -8.37
N THR A 56 12.23 0.51 -9.38
CA THR A 56 12.47 0.15 -10.79
C THR A 56 13.72 0.79 -11.39
N GLY A 57 14.38 1.69 -10.66
CA GLY A 57 15.54 2.41 -11.15
C GLY A 57 15.91 3.58 -10.25
N PHE A 58 16.88 4.36 -10.69
CA PHE A 58 17.34 5.57 -10.00
C PHE A 58 17.60 6.67 -11.04
N TYR A 59 17.15 7.88 -10.73
CA TYR A 59 17.55 9.08 -11.45
C TYR A 59 18.55 9.82 -10.57
N ASN A 60 19.83 9.81 -10.95
CA ASN A 60 20.94 10.15 -10.05
C ASN A 60 20.84 9.30 -8.76
N ASN A 61 20.73 9.93 -7.61
CA ASN A 61 20.57 9.26 -6.31
C ASN A 61 19.09 9.10 -5.89
N ALA A 62 18.14 9.61 -6.67
CA ALA A 62 16.72 9.54 -6.33
C ALA A 62 16.10 8.25 -6.87
N PRO A 63 15.56 7.36 -6.01
CA PRO A 63 14.93 6.14 -6.46
C PRO A 63 13.64 6.41 -7.25
N GLN A 64 13.39 5.56 -8.23
CA GLN A 64 12.19 5.53 -9.04
C GLN A 64 11.34 4.32 -8.66
N PHE A 65 10.04 4.55 -8.50
CA PHE A 65 9.09 3.56 -8.03
C PHE A 65 8.02 3.27 -9.07
N ARG A 66 7.60 2.00 -9.12
CA ARG A 66 6.34 1.55 -9.72
C ARG A 66 5.37 1.26 -8.59
N PHE A 67 4.17 1.86 -8.66
CA PHE A 67 3.08 1.50 -7.76
C PHE A 67 2.62 0.07 -8.07
N VAL A 68 2.54 -0.77 -7.04
CA VAL A 68 2.15 -2.17 -7.19
C VAL A 68 0.71 -2.36 -6.73
N ARG A 69 0.40 -1.97 -5.50
CA ARG A 69 -0.93 -2.07 -4.89
C ARG A 69 -1.02 -1.25 -3.62
N ARG A 70 -2.24 -1.02 -3.15
CA ARG A 70 -2.51 -0.62 -1.77
C ARG A 70 -2.82 -1.87 -0.95
N GLN A 71 -2.22 -1.99 0.24
CA GLN A 71 -2.47 -3.10 1.13
C GLN A 71 -3.96 -3.16 1.52
N ASN A 72 -4.44 -4.38 1.70
CA ASN A 72 -5.81 -4.71 2.12
C ASN A 72 -6.92 -4.28 1.15
N VAL A 73 -6.60 -3.83 -0.07
CA VAL A 73 -7.59 -3.54 -1.11
C VAL A 73 -7.73 -4.72 -2.06
N VAL A 74 -8.94 -5.25 -2.21
CA VAL A 74 -9.27 -6.38 -3.08
C VAL A 74 -9.96 -5.92 -4.36
N LEU A 75 -10.92 -4.99 -4.24
CA LEU A 75 -11.65 -4.42 -5.38
C LEU A 75 -11.60 -2.89 -5.36
N SER A 76 -11.39 -2.30 -6.54
CA SER A 76 -11.46 -0.87 -6.77
C SER A 76 -11.76 -0.62 -8.25
N VAL A 77 -12.85 0.08 -8.56
CA VAL A 77 -13.22 0.49 -9.92
C VAL A 77 -12.85 1.94 -10.16
N TYR A 78 -13.05 2.81 -9.16
CA TYR A 78 -12.67 4.22 -9.24
C TYR A 78 -11.92 4.71 -7.99
N LEU A 79 -12.64 5.20 -6.97
CA LEU A 79 -12.03 5.80 -5.76
C LEU A 79 -12.24 4.93 -4.53
N GLU A 80 -13.23 4.06 -4.57
CA GLU A 80 -13.53 3.12 -3.50
C GLU A 80 -12.45 2.04 -3.41
N ALA A 81 -12.11 1.70 -2.19
CA ALA A 81 -11.21 0.61 -1.86
C ALA A 81 -11.99 -0.37 -1.00
N THR A 82 -12.44 -1.47 -1.60
CA THR A 82 -13.15 -2.54 -0.90
C THR A 82 -12.14 -3.55 -0.40
N THR A 83 -12.12 -3.76 0.91
CA THR A 83 -11.27 -4.74 1.56
C THR A 83 -11.87 -6.14 1.49
N GLU A 84 -11.09 -7.14 1.87
CA GLU A 84 -11.60 -8.53 1.98
C GLU A 84 -12.71 -8.62 3.05
N GLU A 85 -12.58 -7.88 4.14
CA GLU A 85 -13.57 -7.82 5.22
C GLU A 85 -14.89 -7.23 4.73
N ASP A 86 -14.83 -6.11 3.99
CA ASP A 86 -16.01 -5.48 3.39
C ASP A 86 -16.73 -6.45 2.43
N LEU A 87 -15.96 -7.17 1.61
CA LEU A 87 -16.50 -8.12 0.65
C LEU A 87 -17.16 -9.31 1.36
N LEU A 88 -16.51 -9.87 2.38
CA LEU A 88 -17.03 -10.96 3.18
C LEU A 88 -18.32 -10.56 3.89
N GLU A 89 -18.35 -9.36 4.46
CA GLU A 89 -19.53 -8.80 5.10
C GLU A 89 -20.68 -8.65 4.11
N ALA A 90 -20.42 -8.07 2.94
CA ALA A 90 -21.42 -7.89 1.88
C ALA A 90 -22.01 -9.22 1.42
N VAL A 91 -21.18 -10.24 1.16
CA VAL A 91 -21.62 -11.57 0.75
C VAL A 91 -22.42 -12.26 1.87
N THR A 92 -21.98 -12.14 3.12
CA THR A 92 -22.68 -12.73 4.27
C THR A 92 -24.09 -12.15 4.43
N ARG A 93 -24.21 -10.82 4.35
CA ARG A 93 -25.50 -10.11 4.42
C ARG A 93 -26.40 -10.48 3.25
N ALA A 94 -25.89 -10.50 2.02
CA ALA A 94 -26.65 -10.89 0.83
C ALA A 94 -27.16 -12.34 0.95
N THR A 95 -26.33 -13.25 1.44
CA THR A 95 -26.69 -14.66 1.63
C THR A 95 -27.86 -14.83 2.61
N GLN A 96 -27.89 -14.08 3.71
CA GLN A 96 -29.00 -14.13 4.68
C GLN A 96 -30.34 -13.70 4.06
N LEU A 97 -30.32 -12.71 3.16
CA LEU A 97 -31.52 -12.22 2.46
C LEU A 97 -32.00 -13.16 1.36
N LEU A 98 -31.10 -13.93 0.74
CA LEU A 98 -31.42 -14.83 -0.37
C LEU A 98 -31.88 -16.22 0.08
N LYS A 99 -31.62 -16.61 1.34
CA LYS A 99 -32.08 -17.89 1.92
C LYS A 99 -33.61 -18.12 1.82
N PRO A 100 -34.48 -17.13 2.11
CA PRO A 100 -35.93 -17.34 2.04
C PRO A 100 -36.49 -17.43 0.61
N SER A 101 -35.77 -16.92 -0.40
CA SER A 101 -36.23 -16.86 -1.79
C SER A 101 -35.85 -18.10 -2.61
N GLY A 102 -35.18 -19.09 -2.03
CA GLY A 102 -34.82 -20.36 -2.69
C GLY A 102 -33.81 -20.21 -3.83
N LEU A 103 -33.16 -19.04 -3.92
CA LEU A 103 -32.12 -18.70 -4.91
C LEU A 103 -30.71 -19.07 -4.44
N MET A 104 -30.58 -19.65 -3.25
CA MET A 104 -29.35 -20.22 -2.67
C MET A 104 -29.65 -21.52 -1.93
#